data_AF-A0A1D6Q345-F1
#
_entry.id   AF-A0A1D6Q345-F1
#
_cell.length_a   1.000
_cell.length_b   1.000
_cell.length_c   1.000
_cell.angle_alpha   90.00
_cell.angle_beta   90.00
_cell.angle_gamma   90.00
#
_symmetry.space_group_name_H-M   'P 1'
#
loop_
_entity.id
_entity.type
_entity.pdbx_description
1 polymer ?
#
loop_
_entity_poly.entity_id
_entity_poly.type
_entity_poly.pdbx_seq_one_letter_code
_entity_poly.pdbx_strand_id
1 'polypeptide(L)'
;METEFSELLDAAERTIGLHFSYDINLTLSAQRLHDLGDEYRALPLWRQAEPRFLWNAYLLEPLIENKLNQYLLPVIQGSFQNIQAEVGSEKVNVILIARRCTRRIGTRMWRRGADAEGFAANFVESEQIMQSKGFTASYVQVRGSMPFLWEQIVDLTYKPSFDIVRQEDAPSVLERHFHDLQKKYGAVLAVDLVNTGGGEGRLREKYAKSIEPILSEDIRYVHFDFHRVCGHIHFERLSQLYDQIKDYLQKHKYFLINDKGEKIEEQTGTVRTNCIDCLDRTNVTQIVCSKTVHTSELVIHFLFTGTYTY
;
A
#
# COMPACT_ATOMS: atom_id res chain seq x y z
N MET A 1 18.15 -8.79 32.00
CA MET A 1 18.04 -7.43 31.45
C MET A 1 19.02 -7.20 30.30
N GLU A 2 20.35 -7.11 30.50
CA GLU A 2 21.30 -6.84 29.40
C GLU A 2 21.31 -7.94 28.32
N THR A 3 21.23 -9.21 28.74
CA THR A 3 21.12 -10.37 27.83
C THR A 3 19.83 -10.37 27.03
N GLU A 4 18.70 -9.98 27.64
CA GLU A 4 17.40 -9.88 26.96
C GLU A 4 17.39 -8.71 25.96
N PHE A 5 18.05 -7.59 26.27
CA PHE A 5 18.24 -6.50 25.33
C PHE A 5 19.14 -6.90 24.16
N SER A 6 20.21 -7.65 24.41
CA SER A 6 21.08 -8.19 23.36
C SER A 6 20.31 -9.11 22.42
N GLU A 7 19.41 -9.97 22.95
CA GLU A 7 18.57 -10.83 22.14
C GLU A 7 17.57 -10.04 21.27
N LEU A 8 16.99 -8.96 21.80
CA LEU A 8 16.09 -8.08 21.04
C LEU A 8 16.86 -7.29 19.96
N LEU A 9 18.08 -6.87 20.24
CA LEU A 9 18.99 -6.23 19.28
C LEU A 9 19.39 -7.19 18.17
N ASP A 10 19.80 -8.41 18.51
CA ASP A 10 20.09 -9.47 17.54
C ASP A 10 18.87 -9.76 16.64
N ALA A 11 17.67 -9.75 17.21
CA ALA A 11 16.43 -9.89 16.45
C ALA A 11 16.19 -8.69 15.51
N ALA A 12 16.50 -7.48 15.96
CA ALA A 12 16.41 -6.27 15.15
C ALA A 12 17.43 -6.28 14.00
N GLU A 13 18.68 -6.69 14.25
CA GLU A 13 19.74 -6.82 13.23
C GLU A 13 19.41 -7.88 12.18
N ARG A 14 18.76 -8.97 12.59
CA ARG A 14 18.27 -10.02 11.68
C ARG A 14 17.00 -9.62 10.93
N THR A 15 16.51 -8.38 11.10
CA THR A 15 15.34 -7.90 10.37
C THR A 15 15.67 -7.80 8.89
N ILE A 16 15.03 -8.66 8.11
CA ILE A 16 15.14 -8.65 6.65
C ILE A 16 14.29 -7.53 6.02
N GLY A 17 14.70 -7.10 4.81
CA GLY A 17 13.93 -6.15 4.01
C GLY A 17 14.05 -4.71 4.47
N LEU A 18 15.17 -4.33 5.09
CA LEU A 18 15.49 -2.95 5.40
C LEU A 18 16.12 -2.27 4.17
N HIS A 19 15.56 -1.13 3.76
CA HIS A 19 16.03 -0.37 2.60
C HIS A 19 16.12 1.12 2.93
N PHE A 20 17.11 1.79 2.34
CA PHE A 20 17.33 3.23 2.47
C PHE A 20 17.96 3.78 1.18
N SER A 21 17.96 5.10 1.05
CA SER A 21 18.74 5.82 0.04
C SER A 21 19.31 7.10 0.67
N TYR A 22 20.51 7.47 0.24
CA TYR A 22 21.17 8.70 0.70
C TYR A 22 20.63 9.96 0.00
N ASP A 23 20.00 9.79 -1.16
CA ASP A 23 19.57 10.89 -2.02
C ASP A 23 18.06 11.09 -2.01
N ILE A 24 17.30 10.01 -1.82
CA ILE A 24 15.84 10.01 -1.95
C ILE A 24 15.20 9.44 -0.70
N ASN A 25 14.19 10.13 -0.19
CA ASN A 25 13.42 9.64 0.93
C ASN A 25 12.46 8.53 0.51
N LEU A 26 12.86 7.28 0.74
CA LEU A 26 12.07 6.10 0.39
C LEU A 26 10.76 5.97 1.18
N THR A 27 10.58 6.72 2.28
CA THR A 27 9.33 6.69 3.08
C THR A 27 8.15 7.38 2.37
N LEU A 28 8.42 8.19 1.35
CA LEU A 28 7.40 8.91 0.57
C LEU A 28 7.23 8.27 -0.81
N SER A 29 6.04 8.45 -1.40
CA SER A 29 5.81 8.11 -2.81
C SER A 29 6.40 9.18 -3.74
N ALA A 30 6.62 8.85 -5.01
CA ALA A 30 7.10 9.76 -6.03
C ALA A 30 6.21 11.01 -6.16
N GLN A 31 4.88 10.84 -6.12
CA GLN A 31 3.96 11.98 -6.12
C GLN A 31 4.17 12.87 -4.89
N ARG A 32 4.27 12.28 -3.70
CA ARG A 32 4.46 13.05 -2.46
C ARG A 32 5.81 13.77 -2.44
N LEU A 33 6.87 13.13 -2.93
CA LEU A 33 8.19 13.75 -3.12
C LEU A 33 8.12 14.92 -4.10
N HIS A 34 7.34 14.79 -5.17
CA HIS A 34 7.12 15.85 -6.14
C HIS A 34 6.35 17.03 -5.53
N ASP A 35 5.28 16.75 -4.80
CA ASP A 35 4.45 17.77 -4.16
C ASP A 35 5.14 18.45 -2.94
N LEU A 36 6.31 17.96 -2.48
CA LEU A 36 7.12 18.68 -1.50
C LEU A 36 7.59 20.00 -2.12
N GLY A 37 7.24 21.11 -1.47
CA GLY A 37 7.79 22.42 -1.82
C GLY A 37 9.31 22.47 -1.67
N ASP A 38 9.96 23.40 -2.38
CA ASP A 38 11.42 23.51 -2.42
C ASP A 38 12.05 23.67 -1.03
N GLU A 39 11.36 24.38 -0.12
CA GLU A 39 11.79 24.52 1.28
C GLU A 39 11.85 23.17 2.01
N TYR A 40 10.87 22.30 1.78
CA TYR A 40 10.83 20.97 2.39
C TYR A 40 11.87 20.03 1.80
N ARG A 41 12.17 20.14 0.51
CA ARG A 41 13.23 19.36 -0.15
C ARG A 41 14.63 19.71 0.36
N ALA A 42 14.83 20.95 0.80
CA ALA A 42 16.09 21.39 1.41
C ALA A 42 16.30 20.86 2.83
N LEU A 43 15.24 20.34 3.49
CA LEU A 43 15.36 19.75 4.82
C LEU A 43 16.11 18.42 4.76
N PRO A 44 16.78 18.00 5.86
CA PRO A 44 17.32 16.65 5.96
C PRO A 44 16.25 15.56 5.73
N LEU A 45 16.64 14.43 5.11
CA LEU A 45 15.71 13.35 4.75
C LEU A 45 14.81 12.88 5.91
N TRP A 46 15.36 12.82 7.14
CA TRP A 46 14.59 12.42 8.32
C TRP A 46 13.45 13.38 8.68
N ARG A 47 13.58 14.67 8.39
CA ARG A 47 12.49 15.65 8.62
C ARG A 47 11.39 15.56 7.57
N GLN A 48 11.73 15.08 6.38
CA GLN A 48 10.78 14.82 5.32
C GLN A 48 10.06 13.47 5.52
N ALA A 49 10.59 12.59 6.38
CA ALA A 49 10.16 11.21 6.48
C ALA A 49 8.70 11.08 6.93
N GLU A 50 7.97 10.19 6.27
CA GLU A 50 6.65 9.77 6.69
C GLU A 50 6.77 8.84 7.91
N PRO A 51 6.27 9.25 9.10
CA PRO A 51 6.45 8.48 10.33
C PRO A 51 5.89 7.06 10.26
N ARG A 52 4.86 6.81 9.44
CA ARG A 52 4.28 5.46 9.26
C ARG A 52 5.24 4.46 8.67
N PHE A 53 6.18 4.91 7.84
CA PHE A 53 7.09 4.03 7.11
C PHE A 53 8.53 4.16 7.61
N LEU A 54 8.77 5.01 8.60
CA LEU A 54 10.07 5.18 9.25
C LEU A 54 10.29 4.07 10.28
N TRP A 55 10.95 2.99 9.86
CA TRP A 55 11.19 1.80 10.69
C TRP A 55 12.08 2.09 11.90
N ASN A 56 13.16 2.85 11.69
CA ASN A 56 14.12 3.18 12.72
C ASN A 56 13.76 4.46 13.52
N ALA A 57 12.50 4.90 13.52
CA ALA A 57 12.08 6.16 14.16
C ALA A 57 12.58 6.29 15.61
N TYR A 58 12.36 5.25 16.42
CA TYR A 58 12.80 5.19 17.81
C TYR A 58 14.33 5.21 17.95
N LEU A 59 15.06 4.53 17.05
CA LEU A 59 16.52 4.53 17.05
C LEU A 59 17.12 5.88 16.68
N LEU A 60 16.37 6.72 15.96
CA LEU A 60 16.79 8.06 15.58
C LEU A 60 16.58 9.09 16.70
N GLU A 61 15.71 8.85 17.69
CA GLU A 61 15.37 9.83 18.74
C GLU A 61 16.62 10.38 19.46
N PRO A 62 17.57 9.56 19.98
CA PRO A 62 18.74 10.10 20.67
C PRO A 62 19.65 10.92 19.73
N LEU A 63 19.72 10.52 18.46
CA LEU A 63 20.52 11.23 17.45
C LEU A 63 19.88 12.58 17.09
N ILE A 64 18.54 12.66 17.07
CA ILE A 64 17.77 13.90 16.87
C ILE A 64 18.01 14.85 18.04
N GLU A 65 17.91 14.37 19.27
CA GLU A 65 18.15 15.15 20.49
C GLU A 65 19.57 15.75 20.53
N ASN A 66 20.56 14.97 20.09
CA ASN A 66 21.95 15.40 19.99
C ASN A 66 22.28 16.20 18.71
N LYS A 67 21.27 16.53 17.89
CA LYS A 67 21.41 17.33 16.65
C LYS A 67 22.40 16.75 15.64
N LEU A 68 22.52 15.43 15.60
CA LEU A 68 23.45 14.67 14.76
C LEU A 68 22.91 14.43 13.34
N ASN A 69 22.49 15.51 12.66
CA ASN A 69 21.74 15.45 11.40
C ASN A 69 22.37 14.60 10.29
N GLN A 70 23.70 14.57 10.20
CA GLN A 70 24.43 13.80 9.18
C GLN A 70 24.32 12.28 9.33
N TYR A 71 23.93 11.79 10.52
CA TYR A 71 23.76 10.36 10.81
C TYR A 71 22.28 9.93 10.78
N LEU A 72 21.36 10.88 10.57
CA LEU A 72 19.92 10.62 10.59
C LEU A 72 19.44 10.14 9.22
N LEU A 73 19.47 8.83 9.02
CA LEU A 73 19.06 8.19 7.78
C LEU A 73 17.72 7.44 7.93
N PRO A 74 16.66 7.83 7.20
CA PRO A 74 15.40 7.09 7.19
C PRO A 74 15.55 5.69 6.60
N VAL A 75 15.05 4.69 7.32
CA VAL A 75 15.00 3.30 6.86
C VAL A 75 13.54 2.86 6.74
N ILE A 76 13.18 2.24 5.61
CA ILE A 76 11.90 1.55 5.44
C ILE A 76 12.07 0.05 5.66
N GLN A 77 11.01 -0.61 6.10
CA GLN A 77 10.91 -2.07 6.07
C GLN A 77 9.95 -2.50 4.96
N GLY A 78 10.35 -3.47 4.14
CA GLY A 78 9.51 -4.08 3.12
C GLY A 78 10.32 -4.68 1.98
N SER A 79 10.12 -4.21 0.75
CA SER A 79 10.86 -4.71 -0.41
C SER A 79 11.17 -3.59 -1.40
N PHE A 80 12.35 -3.66 -2.01
CA PHE A 80 12.73 -2.84 -3.14
C PHE A 80 13.22 -3.73 -4.27
N GLN A 81 12.66 -3.56 -5.46
CA GLN A 81 13.06 -4.28 -6.66
C GLN A 81 13.17 -3.29 -7.82
N ASN A 82 14.20 -3.46 -8.65
CA ASN A 82 14.40 -2.69 -9.86
C ASN A 82 14.62 -3.66 -11.03
N ILE A 83 13.79 -3.54 -12.06
CA ILE A 83 13.75 -4.44 -13.20
C ILE A 83 13.84 -3.60 -14.47
N GLN A 84 14.86 -3.83 -15.27
CA GLN A 84 14.93 -3.29 -16.63
C GLN A 84 14.23 -4.25 -17.59
N ALA A 85 13.28 -3.72 -18.35
CA ALA A 85 12.51 -4.44 -19.34
C ALA A 85 12.64 -3.75 -20.70
N GLU A 86 12.56 -4.53 -21.78
CA GLU A 86 12.48 -4.02 -23.14
C GLU A 86 11.07 -4.28 -23.68
N VAL A 87 10.37 -3.22 -24.07
CA VAL A 87 9.03 -3.28 -24.66
C VAL A 87 9.13 -2.77 -26.09
N GLY A 88 9.16 -3.68 -27.06
CA GLY A 88 9.47 -3.34 -28.44
C GLY A 88 10.92 -2.86 -28.58
N SER A 89 11.13 -1.65 -29.09
CA SER A 89 12.45 -1.01 -29.19
C SER A 89 12.84 -0.21 -27.94
N GLU A 90 11.94 -0.10 -26.96
CA GLU A 90 12.10 0.84 -25.85
C GLU A 90 12.55 0.17 -24.57
N LYS A 91 13.51 0.82 -23.89
CA LYS A 91 13.95 0.42 -22.56
C LYS A 91 13.04 1.09 -21.52
N VAL A 92 12.46 0.25 -20.67
CA VAL A 92 11.58 0.66 -19.57
C VAL A 92 12.19 0.17 -18.27
N ASN A 93 12.42 1.09 -17.34
CA ASN A 93 12.84 0.74 -15.99
C ASN A 93 11.60 0.64 -15.09
N VAL A 94 11.40 -0.49 -14.44
CA VAL A 94 10.27 -0.77 -13.55
C VAL A 94 10.80 -0.96 -12.13
N ILE A 95 10.44 -0.06 -11.24
CA ILE A 95 10.78 -0.12 -9.82
C ILE A 95 9.54 -0.48 -9.03
N LEU A 96 9.66 -1.46 -8.14
CA LEU A 96 8.60 -1.88 -7.21
C LEU A 96 9.09 -1.64 -5.80
N ILE A 97 8.37 -0.78 -5.07
CA ILE A 97 8.65 -0.47 -3.66
C ILE A 97 7.45 -0.91 -2.84
N ALA A 98 7.67 -1.70 -1.81
CA ALA A 98 6.67 -2.00 -0.79
C ALA A 98 7.16 -1.48 0.56
N ARG A 99 6.38 -0.59 1.18
CA ARG A 99 6.65 0.02 2.48
C ARG A 99 5.68 -0.52 3.52
N ARG A 100 6.19 -1.18 4.55
CA ARG A 100 5.39 -1.70 5.67
C ARG A 100 5.20 -0.63 6.74
N CYS A 101 3.97 -0.47 7.21
CA CYS A 101 3.64 0.47 8.26
C CYS A 101 4.13 -0.01 9.63
N THR A 102 4.66 0.92 10.42
CA THR A 102 5.25 0.69 11.74
C THR A 102 4.26 0.87 12.90
N ARG A 103 3.07 1.45 12.65
CA ARG A 103 2.09 1.77 13.72
C ARG A 103 1.48 0.55 14.40
N ARG A 104 1.24 -0.53 13.64
CA ARG A 104 0.63 -1.77 14.15
C ARG A 104 1.37 -3.01 13.65
N ILE A 105 2.65 -3.13 14.02
CA ILE A 105 3.50 -4.27 13.67
C ILE A 105 3.12 -5.47 14.53
N GLY A 106 3.07 -6.64 13.90
CA GLY A 106 2.98 -7.92 14.59
C GLY A 106 3.10 -9.06 13.60
N THR A 107 3.28 -10.28 14.11
CA THR A 107 3.26 -11.49 13.29
C THR A 107 1.85 -11.74 12.78
N ARG A 108 1.75 -12.31 11.56
CA ARG A 108 0.48 -12.49 10.83
C ARG A 108 -0.61 -13.18 11.66
N MET A 109 -0.22 -14.16 12.48
CA MET A 109 -1.15 -14.94 13.31
C MET A 109 -1.58 -14.20 14.59
N TRP A 110 -0.78 -13.24 15.07
CA TRP A 110 -0.97 -12.62 16.38
C TRP A 110 -1.47 -11.17 16.30
N ARG A 111 -1.36 -10.51 15.15
CA ARG A 111 -1.94 -9.18 14.93
C ARG A 111 -2.80 -9.13 13.67
N ARG A 112 -4.10 -9.01 13.93
CA ARG A 112 -5.19 -8.81 12.96
C ARG A 112 -6.00 -7.57 13.34
N GLY A 113 -6.90 -7.15 12.46
CA GLY A 113 -7.78 -6.01 12.69
C GLY A 113 -7.08 -4.66 12.70
N ALA A 114 -7.77 -3.67 13.25
CA ALA A 114 -7.23 -2.36 13.59
C ALA A 114 -7.18 -2.16 15.11
N ASP A 115 -6.42 -1.16 15.58
CA ASP A 115 -6.63 -0.60 16.93
C ASP A 115 -7.80 0.37 16.96
N ALA A 116 -8.13 0.84 18.16
CA ALA A 116 -9.11 1.88 18.40
C ALA A 116 -8.84 3.17 17.58
N GLU A 117 -7.58 3.49 17.28
CA GLU A 117 -7.19 4.67 16.50
C GLU A 117 -7.38 4.50 14.99
N GLY A 118 -7.70 3.29 14.52
CA GLY A 118 -7.92 2.99 13.11
C GLY A 118 -6.66 2.56 12.35
N PHE A 119 -5.55 2.24 13.02
CA PHE A 119 -4.38 1.67 12.34
C PHE A 119 -4.58 0.19 12.08
N ALA A 120 -4.76 -0.17 10.81
CA ALA A 120 -4.88 -1.56 10.40
C ALA A 120 -3.54 -2.30 10.55
N ALA A 121 -3.59 -3.52 11.06
CA ALA A 121 -2.45 -4.42 11.13
C ALA A 121 -1.97 -4.80 9.73
N ASN A 122 -0.65 -5.03 9.60
CA ASN A 122 0.00 -5.42 8.34
C ASN A 122 -0.31 -4.47 7.16
N PHE A 123 -0.46 -3.19 7.45
CA PHE A 123 -0.64 -2.17 6.42
C PHE A 123 0.64 -2.02 5.59
N VAL A 124 0.51 -2.07 4.27
CA VAL A 124 1.61 -1.93 3.31
C VAL A 124 1.17 -1.01 2.19
N GLU A 125 2.02 -0.06 1.86
CA GLU A 125 1.90 0.75 0.64
C GLU A 125 2.82 0.14 -0.42
N SER A 126 2.24 -0.23 -1.56
CA SER A 126 2.96 -0.72 -2.73
C SER A 126 2.95 0.36 -3.80
N GLU A 127 4.13 0.77 -4.24
CA GLU A 127 4.33 1.74 -5.32
C GLU A 127 5.03 1.06 -6.48
N GLN A 128 4.46 1.22 -7.67
CA GLN A 128 5.10 0.84 -8.92
C GLN A 128 5.48 2.09 -9.68
N ILE A 129 6.78 2.25 -9.95
CA ILE A 129 7.33 3.35 -10.72
C ILE A 129 7.80 2.80 -12.06
N MET A 130 7.45 3.49 -13.15
CA MET A 130 7.95 3.17 -14.48
C MET A 130 8.59 4.38 -15.12
N GLN A 131 9.80 4.19 -15.63
CA GLN A 131 10.61 5.25 -16.22
C GLN A 131 10.98 4.88 -17.64
N SER A 132 10.71 5.77 -18.58
CA SER A 132 11.09 5.61 -19.98
C SER A 132 11.12 6.96 -20.68
N LYS A 133 12.09 7.18 -21.58
CA LYS A 133 12.25 8.43 -22.37
C LYS A 133 12.16 9.73 -21.54
N GLY A 134 12.68 9.72 -20.31
CA GLY A 134 12.62 10.88 -19.40
C GLY A 134 11.31 11.05 -18.64
N PHE A 135 10.24 10.35 -19.00
CA PHE A 135 9.00 10.33 -18.24
C PHE A 135 9.10 9.38 -17.05
N THR A 136 8.46 9.76 -15.95
CA THR A 136 8.32 8.90 -14.77
C THR A 136 6.85 8.82 -14.38
N ALA A 137 6.30 7.61 -14.44
CA ALA A 137 4.98 7.27 -13.93
C ALA A 137 5.09 6.59 -12.56
N SER A 138 4.19 6.88 -11.64
CA SER A 138 4.06 6.16 -10.36
C SER A 138 2.60 5.85 -10.04
N TYR A 139 2.34 4.63 -9.59
CA TYR A 139 1.04 4.20 -9.12
C TYR A 139 1.15 3.58 -7.72
N VAL A 140 0.39 4.15 -6.78
CA VAL A 140 0.36 3.74 -5.37
C VAL A 140 -0.93 3.01 -5.03
N GLN A 141 -0.80 1.86 -4.40
CA GLN A 141 -1.90 1.07 -3.87
C GLN A 141 -1.60 0.57 -2.48
N VAL A 142 -2.64 0.35 -1.68
CA VAL A 142 -2.47 -0.03 -0.28
C VAL A 142 -3.11 -1.38 -0.01
N ARG A 143 -2.58 -2.09 0.97
CA ARG A 143 -3.18 -3.31 1.50
C ARG A 143 -3.07 -3.34 3.01
N GLY A 144 -3.98 -4.06 3.66
CA GLY A 144 -3.94 -4.24 5.11
C GLY A 144 -5.03 -5.16 5.62
N SER A 145 -5.04 -5.39 6.93
CA SER A 145 -6.15 -6.09 7.58
C SER A 145 -7.46 -5.30 7.47
N MET A 146 -8.60 -5.98 7.66
CA MET A 146 -9.88 -5.28 7.76
C MET A 146 -9.83 -4.31 8.96
N PRO A 147 -10.32 -3.07 8.82
CA PRO A 147 -9.97 -1.99 9.74
C PRO A 147 -11.01 -1.87 10.86
N PHE A 148 -11.26 -2.97 11.56
CA PHE A 148 -12.09 -3.01 12.76
C PHE A 148 -11.45 -3.95 13.78
N LEU A 149 -11.94 -3.93 15.02
CA LEU A 149 -11.39 -4.77 16.08
C LEU A 149 -11.84 -6.22 15.86
N TRP A 150 -10.91 -7.06 15.44
CA TRP A 150 -11.10 -8.50 15.37
C TRP A 150 -9.79 -9.21 15.60
N GLU A 151 -9.90 -10.39 16.19
CA GLU A 151 -8.77 -11.21 16.58
C GLU A 151 -8.97 -12.62 16.05
N GLN A 152 -7.84 -13.29 15.82
CA GLN A 152 -7.81 -14.69 15.49
C GLN A 152 -7.23 -15.39 16.71
N ILE A 153 -8.07 -16.14 17.43
CA ILE A 153 -7.63 -16.81 18.66
C ILE A 153 -6.76 -17.98 18.25
N VAL A 154 -5.44 -17.84 18.40
CA VAL A 154 -4.50 -18.90 18.05
C VAL A 154 -4.69 -20.07 19.01
N ASP A 155 -5.22 -21.18 18.49
CA ASP A 155 -5.33 -22.47 19.18
C ASP A 155 -4.59 -23.56 18.38
N LEU A 156 -4.59 -24.81 18.86
CA LEU A 156 -3.98 -25.95 18.15
C LEU A 156 -4.82 -26.42 16.94
N THR A 157 -5.89 -25.71 16.57
CA THR A 157 -6.73 -26.10 15.43
C THR A 157 -6.15 -25.63 14.10
N TYR A 158 -6.46 -26.37 13.04
CA TYR A 158 -5.97 -26.09 11.69
C TYR A 158 -6.47 -24.73 11.15
N LYS A 159 -7.69 -24.31 11.53
CA LYS A 159 -8.24 -23.00 11.17
C LYS A 159 -8.84 -22.33 12.42
N PRO A 160 -8.03 -21.53 13.13
CA PRO A 160 -8.47 -20.88 14.34
C PRO A 160 -9.64 -19.94 14.09
N SER A 161 -10.55 -19.86 15.07
CA SER A 161 -11.77 -19.06 14.96
C SER A 161 -11.48 -17.54 14.98
N PHE A 162 -12.37 -16.77 14.35
CA PHE A 162 -12.31 -15.31 14.36
C PHE A 162 -13.34 -14.75 15.33
N ASP A 163 -12.89 -13.89 16.22
CA ASP A 163 -13.73 -13.18 17.16
C ASP A 163 -13.70 -11.68 16.86
N ILE A 164 -14.90 -11.11 16.75
CA ILE A 164 -15.09 -9.68 16.53
C ILE A 164 -15.23 -9.04 17.90
N VAL A 165 -14.23 -8.28 18.27
CA VAL A 165 -14.11 -7.62 19.57
C VAL A 165 -14.80 -6.26 19.47
N ARG A 166 -15.55 -5.85 20.51
CA ARG A 166 -16.15 -4.51 20.60
C ARG A 166 -16.88 -4.11 19.30
N GLN A 167 -17.88 -4.91 18.93
CA GLN A 167 -18.59 -4.79 17.66
C GLN A 167 -19.25 -3.43 17.45
N GLU A 168 -19.60 -2.76 18.53
CA GLU A 168 -20.15 -1.41 18.61
C GLU A 168 -19.17 -0.34 18.12
N ASP A 169 -17.86 -0.55 18.30
CA ASP A 169 -16.84 0.43 17.92
C ASP A 169 -16.43 0.33 16.45
N ALA A 170 -16.79 -0.77 15.78
CA ALA A 170 -16.37 -1.04 14.40
C ALA A 170 -16.66 0.12 13.44
N PRO A 171 -17.85 0.78 13.42
CA PRO A 171 -18.10 1.92 12.55
C PRO A 171 -17.16 3.09 12.81
N SER A 172 -16.92 3.43 14.08
CA SER A 172 -16.05 4.57 14.45
C SER A 172 -14.59 4.35 14.04
N VAL A 173 -14.11 3.12 14.15
CA VAL A 173 -12.73 2.73 13.81
C VAL A 173 -12.55 2.71 12.30
N LEU A 174 -13.57 2.22 11.58
CA LEU A 174 -13.66 2.27 10.13
C LEU A 174 -13.62 3.71 9.61
N GLU A 175 -14.46 4.58 10.18
CA GLU A 175 -14.50 6.00 9.82
C GLU A 175 -13.14 6.67 10.01
N ARG A 176 -12.50 6.48 11.18
CA ARG A 176 -11.14 6.99 11.43
C ARG A 176 -10.13 6.47 10.41
N HIS A 177 -10.17 5.17 10.10
CA HIS A 177 -9.26 4.56 9.13
C HIS A 177 -9.44 5.13 7.73
N PHE A 178 -10.68 5.23 7.25
CA PHE A 178 -10.95 5.73 5.90
C PHE A 178 -10.72 7.24 5.78
N HIS A 179 -11.04 8.03 6.80
CA HIS A 179 -10.71 9.44 6.84
C HIS A 179 -9.19 9.67 6.72
N ASP A 180 -8.42 8.84 7.43
CA ASP A 180 -6.96 8.89 7.39
C ASP A 180 -6.39 8.50 6.02
N LEU A 181 -6.99 7.49 5.36
CA LEU A 181 -6.65 7.15 3.98
C LEU A 181 -7.01 8.26 3.01
N GLN A 182 -8.19 8.89 3.16
CA GLN A 182 -8.63 9.95 2.27
C GLN A 182 -7.72 11.17 2.33
N LYS A 183 -7.32 11.57 3.54
CA LYS A 183 -6.37 12.66 3.76
C LYS A 183 -5.03 12.41 3.04
N LYS A 184 -4.62 11.14 2.92
CA LYS A 184 -3.33 10.76 2.34
C LYS A 184 -3.39 10.40 0.85
N TYR A 185 -4.46 9.80 0.36
CA TYR A 185 -4.51 9.24 -0.99
C TYR A 185 -5.69 9.76 -1.83
N GLY A 186 -6.55 10.60 -1.27
CA GLY A 186 -7.77 11.06 -1.93
C GLY A 186 -8.87 9.99 -1.88
N ALA A 187 -9.54 9.72 -3.00
CA ALA A 187 -10.58 8.70 -3.02
C ALA A 187 -10.02 7.30 -2.65
N VAL A 188 -10.87 6.45 -2.08
CA VAL A 188 -10.51 5.09 -1.65
C VAL A 188 -11.51 4.08 -2.17
N LEU A 189 -11.01 3.14 -2.97
CA LEU A 189 -11.74 1.93 -3.35
C LEU A 189 -11.30 0.77 -2.46
N ALA A 190 -12.17 0.30 -1.58
CA ALA A 190 -11.96 -0.86 -0.74
C ALA A 190 -12.38 -2.14 -1.47
N VAL A 191 -11.41 -3.00 -1.80
CA VAL A 191 -11.61 -4.29 -2.43
C VAL A 191 -11.42 -5.41 -1.40
N ASP A 192 -12.51 -6.10 -1.09
CA ASP A 192 -12.55 -7.20 -0.14
C ASP A 192 -12.52 -8.55 -0.85
N LEU A 193 -11.40 -9.27 -0.70
CA LEU A 193 -11.14 -10.55 -1.39
C LEU A 193 -11.48 -11.79 -0.53
N VAL A 194 -12.27 -11.59 0.52
CA VAL A 194 -12.56 -12.64 1.53
C VAL A 194 -13.69 -13.56 1.10
N ASN A 195 -13.62 -14.81 1.55
CA ASN A 195 -14.61 -15.82 1.24
C ASN A 195 -15.99 -15.48 1.79
N THR A 196 -17.01 -15.91 1.06
CA THR A 196 -18.41 -15.80 1.51
C THR A 196 -18.77 -16.79 2.61
N GLY A 197 -18.04 -17.90 2.77
CA GLY A 197 -18.36 -18.97 3.72
C GLY A 197 -17.56 -18.94 5.03
N GLY A 198 -18.15 -19.52 6.08
CA GLY A 198 -17.48 -19.78 7.36
C GLY A 198 -17.14 -18.51 8.16
N GLY A 199 -16.06 -18.57 8.95
CA GLY A 199 -15.63 -17.45 9.79
C GLY A 199 -15.24 -16.19 8.99
N GLU A 200 -14.73 -16.38 7.78
CA GLU A 200 -14.42 -15.30 6.83
C GLU A 200 -15.68 -14.54 6.38
N GLY A 201 -16.78 -15.27 6.14
CA GLY A 201 -18.08 -14.68 5.81
C GLY A 201 -18.60 -13.76 6.92
N ARG A 202 -18.44 -14.14 8.19
CA ARG A 202 -18.83 -13.29 9.34
C ARG A 202 -18.07 -11.97 9.37
N LEU A 203 -16.75 -12.01 9.09
CA LEU A 203 -15.92 -10.81 9.04
C LEU A 203 -16.33 -9.91 7.87
N ARG A 204 -16.61 -10.50 6.70
CA ARG A 204 -17.10 -9.79 5.52
C ARG A 204 -18.45 -9.11 5.76
N GLU A 205 -19.41 -9.82 6.34
CA GLU A 205 -20.73 -9.25 6.69
C GLU A 205 -20.58 -8.08 7.66
N LYS A 206 -19.73 -8.23 8.68
CA LYS A 206 -19.47 -7.14 9.62
C LYS A 206 -18.82 -5.95 8.94
N TYR A 207 -17.86 -6.19 8.06
CA TYR A 207 -17.20 -5.12 7.31
C TYR A 207 -18.21 -4.38 6.42
N ALA A 208 -18.96 -5.11 5.59
CA ALA A 208 -19.96 -4.55 4.68
C ALA A 208 -21.01 -3.72 5.42
N LYS A 209 -21.53 -4.20 6.55
CA LYS A 209 -22.50 -3.46 7.38
C LYS A 209 -21.89 -2.21 8.03
N SER A 210 -20.62 -2.27 8.41
CA SER A 210 -19.98 -1.17 9.14
C SER A 210 -19.41 -0.09 8.21
N ILE A 211 -19.10 -0.43 6.96
CA ILE A 211 -18.64 0.53 5.94
C ILE A 211 -19.81 1.25 5.26
N GLU A 212 -21.01 0.66 5.22
CA GLU A 212 -22.21 1.22 4.59
C GLU A 212 -22.48 2.71 4.93
N PRO A 213 -22.39 3.16 6.20
CA PRO A 213 -22.64 4.56 6.54
C PRO A 213 -21.60 5.55 6.04
N ILE A 214 -20.38 5.08 5.72
CA ILE A 214 -19.27 5.93 5.25
C ILE A 214 -19.10 5.89 3.72
N LEU A 215 -19.92 5.11 3.01
CA LEU A 215 -19.89 5.08 1.55
C LEU A 215 -20.28 6.44 0.98
N SER A 216 -19.53 6.87 -0.02
CA SER A 216 -19.70 8.16 -0.69
C SER A 216 -19.13 8.07 -2.11
N GLU A 217 -19.15 9.17 -2.87
CA GLU A 217 -18.46 9.20 -4.18
C GLU A 217 -16.96 8.94 -4.07
N ASP A 218 -16.35 9.29 -2.92
CA ASP A 218 -14.92 9.12 -2.66
C ASP A 218 -14.58 7.84 -1.89
N ILE A 219 -15.57 7.12 -1.34
CA ILE A 219 -15.36 5.84 -0.65
C ILE A 219 -16.28 4.79 -1.26
N ARG A 220 -15.68 3.86 -2.00
CA ARG A 220 -16.39 2.76 -2.66
C ARG A 220 -15.97 1.42 -2.05
N TYR A 221 -16.92 0.52 -1.84
CA TYR A 221 -16.67 -0.84 -1.38
C TYR A 221 -17.06 -1.86 -2.46
N VAL A 222 -16.17 -2.81 -2.74
CA VAL A 222 -16.39 -3.91 -3.68
C VAL A 222 -15.96 -5.21 -3.01
N HIS A 223 -16.89 -6.15 -2.90
CA HIS A 223 -16.60 -7.50 -2.44
C HIS A 223 -16.41 -8.44 -3.65
N PHE A 224 -15.36 -9.25 -3.60
CA PHE A 224 -15.04 -10.22 -4.65
C PHE A 224 -14.56 -11.54 -4.03
N ASP A 225 -15.38 -12.58 -4.11
CA ASP A 225 -15.01 -13.90 -3.59
C ASP A 225 -13.96 -14.56 -4.48
N PHE A 226 -12.68 -14.33 -4.15
CA PHE A 226 -11.58 -14.78 -4.98
C PHE A 226 -11.51 -16.32 -5.10
N HIS A 227 -11.79 -17.08 -4.03
CA HIS A 227 -11.72 -18.55 -4.13
C HIS A 227 -12.83 -19.09 -5.01
N ARG A 228 -14.05 -18.58 -4.88
CA ARG A 228 -15.17 -19.02 -5.71
C ARG A 228 -14.96 -18.65 -7.16
N VAL A 229 -14.44 -17.46 -7.43
CA VAL A 229 -14.32 -16.93 -8.79
C VAL A 229 -13.08 -17.46 -9.50
N CYS A 230 -11.90 -17.32 -8.90
CA CYS A 230 -10.61 -17.65 -9.53
C CYS A 230 -10.12 -19.08 -9.26
N GLY A 231 -10.62 -19.73 -8.19
CA GLY A 231 -10.16 -21.07 -7.80
C GLY A 231 -8.64 -21.13 -7.65
N HIS A 232 -8.03 -22.22 -8.15
CA HIS A 232 -6.57 -22.41 -8.12
C HIS A 232 -5.85 -21.97 -9.41
N ILE A 233 -6.55 -21.74 -10.54
CA ILE A 233 -5.93 -21.67 -11.88
C ILE A 233 -6.55 -20.58 -12.79
N HIS A 234 -7.74 -20.04 -12.48
CA HIS A 234 -8.49 -19.16 -13.41
C HIS A 234 -8.29 -17.67 -13.12
N PHE A 235 -7.05 -17.20 -13.26
CA PHE A 235 -6.71 -15.77 -13.11
C PHE A 235 -7.39 -14.87 -14.15
N GLU A 236 -7.79 -15.41 -15.30
CA GLU A 236 -8.55 -14.68 -16.33
C GLU A 236 -9.85 -14.08 -15.79
N ARG A 237 -10.46 -14.70 -14.77
CA ARG A 237 -11.70 -14.21 -14.15
C ARG A 237 -11.50 -12.99 -13.24
N LEU A 238 -10.26 -12.56 -13.01
CA LEU A 238 -9.97 -11.23 -12.45
C LEU A 238 -10.45 -10.10 -13.36
N SER A 239 -10.66 -10.37 -14.65
CA SER A 239 -11.35 -9.44 -15.55
C SER A 239 -12.70 -8.98 -14.99
N GLN A 240 -13.44 -9.84 -14.28
CA GLN A 240 -14.73 -9.48 -13.68
C GLN A 240 -14.60 -8.47 -12.54
N LEU A 241 -13.54 -8.60 -11.73
CA LEU A 241 -13.22 -7.58 -10.73
C LEU A 241 -12.78 -6.29 -11.41
N TYR A 242 -11.94 -6.42 -12.44
CA TYR A 242 -11.47 -5.28 -13.22
C TYR A 242 -12.62 -4.49 -13.84
N ASP A 243 -13.57 -5.15 -14.49
CA ASP A 243 -14.73 -4.50 -15.11
C ASP A 243 -15.57 -3.72 -14.09
N GLN A 244 -15.60 -4.18 -12.82
CA GLN A 244 -16.28 -3.48 -11.74
C GLN A 244 -15.53 -2.23 -11.26
N ILE A 245 -14.21 -2.18 -11.39
CA ILE A 245 -13.36 -1.12 -10.82
C ILE A 245 -12.70 -0.23 -11.88
N LYS A 246 -12.86 -0.56 -13.17
CA LYS A 246 -12.23 0.11 -14.29
C LYS A 246 -12.58 1.59 -14.34
N ASP A 247 -13.84 1.93 -14.09
CA ASP A 247 -14.34 3.30 -14.02
C ASP A 247 -13.59 4.12 -12.96
N TYR A 248 -13.38 3.52 -11.79
CA TYR A 248 -12.61 4.11 -10.69
C TYR A 248 -11.14 4.31 -11.08
N LEU A 249 -10.50 3.30 -11.66
CA LEU A 249 -9.10 3.40 -12.09
C LEU A 249 -8.88 4.48 -13.16
N GLN A 250 -9.81 4.61 -14.11
CA GLN A 250 -9.75 5.65 -15.15
C GLN A 250 -9.98 7.05 -14.57
N LYS A 251 -10.85 7.20 -13.57
CA LYS A 251 -11.13 8.48 -12.91
C LYS A 251 -9.93 8.96 -12.08
N HIS A 252 -9.31 8.07 -11.32
CA HIS A 252 -8.31 8.44 -10.31
C HIS A 252 -6.85 8.34 -10.77
N LYS A 253 -6.62 7.74 -11.94
CA LYS A 253 -5.36 7.73 -12.71
C LYS A 253 -4.12 7.33 -11.87
N TYR A 254 -2.95 7.74 -12.34
CA TYR A 254 -1.64 7.58 -11.74
C TYR A 254 -0.89 8.91 -11.78
N PHE A 255 0.24 8.97 -11.08
CA PHE A 255 1.12 10.12 -11.11
C PHE A 255 2.03 10.07 -12.34
N LEU A 256 2.10 11.15 -13.14
CA LEU A 256 2.98 11.22 -14.30
C LEU A 256 3.72 12.55 -14.34
N ILE A 257 5.04 12.48 -14.52
CA ILE A 257 5.89 13.64 -14.81
C ILE A 257 6.64 13.45 -16.12
N ASN A 258 6.90 14.56 -16.80
CA ASN A 258 7.75 14.59 -18.00
C ASN A 258 9.25 14.71 -17.64
N ASP A 259 10.07 14.74 -18.69
CA ASP A 259 11.52 14.93 -18.65
C ASP A 259 11.96 16.26 -18.02
N LYS A 260 11.08 17.27 -18.01
CA LYS A 260 11.29 18.57 -17.36
C LYS A 260 10.86 18.60 -15.89
N GLY A 261 10.29 17.51 -15.38
CA GLY A 261 9.74 17.43 -14.01
C GLY A 261 8.38 18.11 -13.83
N GLU A 262 7.69 18.47 -14.91
CA GLU A 262 6.34 19.03 -14.86
C GLU A 262 5.32 17.90 -14.65
N LYS A 263 4.35 18.13 -13.74
CA LYS A 263 3.27 17.19 -13.44
C LYS A 263 2.24 17.19 -14.57
N ILE A 264 2.11 16.05 -15.26
CA ILE A 264 1.13 15.83 -16.34
C ILE A 264 -0.16 15.24 -15.74
N GLU A 265 -0.02 14.22 -14.90
CA GLU A 265 -1.15 13.55 -14.25
C GLU A 265 -0.89 13.41 -12.75
N GLU A 266 -1.98 13.44 -11.98
CA GLU A 266 -1.98 13.27 -10.54
C GLU A 266 -2.87 12.08 -10.15
N GLN A 267 -2.33 11.20 -9.30
CA GLN A 267 -3.12 10.16 -8.67
C GLN A 267 -3.99 10.77 -7.57
N THR A 268 -5.31 10.72 -7.75
CA THR A 268 -6.30 11.32 -6.83
C THR A 268 -7.08 10.30 -6.01
N GLY A 269 -6.75 9.02 -6.15
CA GLY A 269 -7.38 7.95 -5.41
C GLY A 269 -6.53 6.69 -5.36
N THR A 270 -6.78 5.83 -4.37
CA THR A 270 -6.05 4.57 -4.20
C THR A 270 -6.99 3.37 -4.10
N VAL A 271 -6.48 2.20 -4.48
CA VAL A 271 -7.14 0.92 -4.25
C VAL A 271 -6.58 0.32 -2.97
N ARG A 272 -7.46 0.09 -2.00
CA ARG A 272 -7.17 -0.63 -0.78
C ARG A 272 -7.66 -2.06 -0.88
N THR A 273 -6.73 -3.01 -0.86
CA THR A 273 -7.06 -4.44 -0.87
C THR A 273 -6.96 -5.05 0.53
N ASN A 274 -7.95 -5.87 0.90
CA ASN A 274 -7.84 -6.70 2.10
C ASN A 274 -7.99 -8.18 1.75
N CYS A 275 -7.16 -9.00 2.41
CA CYS A 275 -7.26 -10.45 2.38
C CYS A 275 -6.77 -11.01 3.72
N ILE A 276 -7.42 -12.07 4.19
CA ILE A 276 -7.07 -12.66 5.48
C ILE A 276 -5.81 -13.53 5.36
N ASP A 277 -5.70 -14.42 4.36
CA ASP A 277 -4.74 -15.54 4.44
C ASP A 277 -3.79 -15.73 3.26
N CYS A 278 -3.82 -14.89 2.22
CA CYS A 278 -2.86 -15.06 1.12
C CYS A 278 -2.35 -13.72 0.58
N LEU A 279 -1.04 -13.56 0.75
CA LEU A 279 -0.27 -12.50 0.12
C LEU A 279 -0.45 -12.56 -1.40
N ASP A 280 -0.55 -13.78 -1.95
CA ASP A 280 -0.69 -14.05 -3.39
C ASP A 280 -1.92 -13.37 -4.00
N ARG A 281 -3.09 -13.45 -3.35
CA ARG A 281 -4.31 -12.81 -3.88
C ARG A 281 -4.19 -11.31 -3.97
N THR A 282 -3.67 -10.69 -2.91
CA THR A 282 -3.43 -9.24 -2.91
C THR A 282 -2.37 -8.88 -3.95
N ASN A 283 -1.29 -9.65 -4.07
CA ASN A 283 -0.25 -9.38 -5.05
C ASN A 283 -0.77 -9.49 -6.48
N VAL A 284 -1.58 -10.51 -6.82
CA VAL A 284 -2.15 -10.64 -8.17
C VAL A 284 -3.10 -9.50 -8.48
N THR A 285 -4.01 -9.15 -7.57
CA THR A 285 -4.90 -7.99 -7.76
C THR A 285 -4.11 -6.69 -7.92
N GLN A 286 -3.06 -6.51 -7.12
CA GLN A 286 -2.18 -5.35 -7.21
C GLN A 286 -1.44 -5.28 -8.55
N ILE A 287 -0.94 -6.42 -9.05
CA ILE A 287 -0.32 -6.52 -10.37
C ILE A 287 -1.31 -6.20 -11.48
N VAL A 288 -2.55 -6.71 -11.41
CA VAL A 288 -3.57 -6.44 -12.42
C VAL A 288 -3.95 -4.96 -12.45
N CYS A 289 -4.20 -4.34 -11.28
CA CYS A 289 -4.50 -2.91 -11.21
C CYS A 289 -3.37 -2.08 -11.80
N SER A 290 -2.13 -2.35 -11.37
CA SER A 290 -0.97 -1.65 -11.93
C SER A 290 -0.80 -1.88 -13.42
N LYS A 291 -0.88 -3.13 -13.90
CA LYS A 291 -0.73 -3.42 -15.32
C LYS A 291 -1.74 -2.61 -16.12
N THR A 292 -3.00 -2.60 -15.72
CA THR A 292 -4.03 -1.94 -16.49
C THR A 292 -3.91 -0.44 -16.52
N VAL A 293 -3.65 0.19 -15.37
CA VAL A 293 -3.43 1.64 -15.27
C VAL A 293 -2.32 2.09 -16.22
N HIS A 294 -1.27 1.28 -16.32
CA HIS A 294 -0.14 1.58 -17.18
C HIS A 294 -0.32 1.12 -18.63
N THR A 295 -1.03 0.03 -18.94
CA THR A 295 -1.30 -0.38 -20.33
C THR A 295 -2.36 0.48 -21.01
N SER A 296 -3.33 1.05 -20.29
CA SER A 296 -4.32 1.93 -20.93
C SER A 296 -3.71 3.25 -21.38
N GLU A 297 -2.69 3.76 -20.69
CA GLU A 297 -2.18 5.11 -20.95
C GLU A 297 -0.71 5.15 -21.37
N LEU A 298 0.22 4.33 -20.84
CA LEU A 298 1.59 4.31 -21.40
C LEU A 298 1.63 3.74 -22.82
N VAL A 299 0.84 2.73 -23.15
CA VAL A 299 0.81 2.18 -24.51
C VAL A 299 0.29 3.25 -25.49
N ILE A 300 -0.71 4.05 -25.09
CA ILE A 300 -1.23 5.14 -25.93
C ILE A 300 -0.23 6.31 -25.99
N HIS A 301 0.33 6.71 -24.85
CA HIS A 301 1.19 7.88 -24.75
C HIS A 301 2.66 7.63 -25.15
N PHE A 302 3.09 6.38 -25.32
CA PHE A 302 4.44 6.02 -25.80
C PHE A 302 4.45 5.36 -27.19
N LEU A 303 3.40 4.65 -27.62
CA LEU A 303 3.36 4.03 -28.96
C LEU A 303 2.66 4.90 -30.02
N PHE A 304 1.73 5.79 -29.64
CA PHE A 304 0.93 6.55 -30.62
C PHE A 304 1.25 8.05 -30.69
N THR A 305 1.97 8.61 -29.72
CA THR A 305 2.41 10.02 -29.75
C THR A 305 3.73 10.21 -30.51
N GLY A 306 4.46 9.13 -30.80
CA GLY A 306 5.69 9.15 -31.60
C GLY A 306 5.49 9.07 -33.12
N THR A 307 4.25 9.00 -33.61
CA THR A 307 3.92 8.81 -35.04
C THR A 307 3.21 9.99 -35.71
N TYR A 308 3.15 11.16 -35.06
CA TYR A 308 2.64 12.38 -35.68
C TYR A 308 3.55 13.58 -35.44
N THR A 309 4.69 13.60 -36.11
CA THR A 309 5.38 14.84 -36.49
C THR A 309 6.05 14.64 -37.84
N TYR A 310 5.40 15.21 -38.86
CA TYR A 310 5.74 15.37 -40.29
C TYR A 310 5.76 14.14 -41.18
#